data_AF-A0A935UHN7-F1
#
_entry.id   AF-A0A935UHN7-F1
#
_cell.length_a   1.000
_cell.length_b   1.000
_cell.length_c   1.000
_cell.angle_alpha   90.00
_cell.angle_beta   90.00
_cell.angle_gamma   90.00
#
_symmetry.space_group_name_H-M   'P 1'
#
loop_
_entity.id
_entity.type
_entity.pdbx_description
1 polymer ?
#
loop_
_entity_poly.entity_id
_entity_poly.type
_entity_poly.pdbx_seq_one_letter_code
_entity_poly.pdbx_strand_id
1 'polypeptide(L)'
;MKDFYAVLGIASDAASEAVRAAYRKRALQFHPDRNTAPEATDQFRDIQEAYETLSDASRRHAYDENRRRNLLDKPLETAREIWKHYLEGVLP
;
A
#
# COMPACT_ATOMS: atom_id res chain seq x y z
N MET A 1 -10.47 0.55 4.50
CA MET A 1 -9.29 1.46 4.43
C MET A 1 -8.62 1.27 3.08
N LYS A 2 -8.26 2.33 2.34
CA LYS A 2 -7.49 2.17 1.07
C LYS A 2 -6.08 1.68 1.37
N ASP A 3 -5.55 0.80 0.53
CA ASP A 3 -4.16 0.33 0.63
C ASP A 3 -3.23 1.27 -0.16
N PHE A 4 -2.57 2.19 0.55
CA PHE A 4 -1.68 3.18 -0.05
C PHE A 4 -0.42 2.55 -0.67
N TYR A 5 0.02 1.39 -0.18
CA TYR A 5 1.12 0.66 -0.80
C TYR A 5 0.69 0.07 -2.14
N ALA A 6 -0.54 -0.48 -2.22
CA ALA A 6 -1.11 -0.97 -3.46
C ALA A 6 -1.35 0.15 -4.49
N VAL A 7 -1.80 1.33 -4.04
CA VAL A 7 -1.96 2.53 -4.89
C VAL A 7 -0.64 2.93 -5.54
N LEU A 8 0.45 2.97 -4.77
CA LEU A 8 1.78 3.26 -5.30
C LEU A 8 2.37 2.06 -6.09
N GLY A 9 1.88 0.84 -5.85
CA GLY A 9 2.36 -0.39 -6.47
C GLY A 9 3.66 -0.90 -5.86
N ILE A 10 3.80 -0.75 -4.55
CA ILE A 10 4.97 -1.18 -3.78
C ILE A 10 4.54 -2.10 -2.63
N ALA A 11 5.48 -2.84 -2.06
CA ALA A 11 5.24 -3.64 -0.87
C ALA A 11 5.17 -2.78 0.40
N SER A 12 4.51 -3.28 1.46
CA SER A 12 4.33 -2.55 2.72
C SER A 12 5.64 -2.35 3.51
N ASP A 13 6.64 -3.19 3.26
CA ASP A 13 7.98 -3.10 3.83
C ASP A 13 8.92 -2.18 3.02
N ALA A 14 8.43 -1.55 1.96
CA ALA A 14 9.24 -0.71 1.09
C ALA A 14 9.89 0.47 1.84
N ALA A 15 11.15 0.74 1.53
CA ALA A 15 11.89 1.88 2.06
C ALA A 15 11.31 3.22 1.57
N SER A 16 11.57 4.30 2.31
CA SER A 16 11.07 5.65 2.00
C SER A 16 11.51 6.13 0.61
N GLU A 17 12.68 5.71 0.14
CA GLU A 17 13.19 5.96 -1.20
C GLU A 17 12.31 5.34 -2.27
N ALA A 18 11.82 4.13 -2.04
CA ALA A 18 10.93 3.42 -2.95
C ALA A 18 9.55 4.08 -3.02
N VAL A 19 9.03 4.59 -1.89
CA VAL A 19 7.81 5.41 -1.85
C VAL A 19 7.93 6.63 -2.76
N ARG A 20 9.04 7.38 -2.64
CA ARG A 20 9.32 8.55 -3.48
C ARG A 20 9.47 8.19 -4.96
N ALA A 21 10.16 7.10 -5.26
CA ALA A 21 10.35 6.64 -6.64
C ALA A 21 9.03 6.20 -7.29
N ALA A 22 8.20 5.46 -6.55
CA ALA A 22 6.89 4.99 -7.00
C ALA A 22 5.93 6.16 -7.26
N TYR A 23 5.91 7.15 -6.36
CA TYR A 23 5.13 8.37 -6.56
C TYR A 23 5.49 9.08 -7.87
N ARG A 24 6.78 9.33 -8.12
CA ARG A 24 7.22 9.99 -9.37
C ARG A 24 6.78 9.22 -10.61
N LYS A 25 6.93 7.89 -10.60
CA LYS A 25 6.53 7.03 -11.72
C LYS A 25 5.01 7.11 -11.98
N ARG A 26 4.21 7.01 -10.91
CA ARG A 26 2.75 7.02 -10.97
C ARG A 26 2.21 8.40 -11.35
N ALA A 27 2.75 9.47 -10.76
CA ALA A 27 2.37 10.84 -11.09
C ALA A 27 2.60 11.17 -12.57
N LEU A 28 3.68 10.68 -13.19
CA LEU A 28 3.92 10.83 -14.63
C LEU A 28 2.92 10.04 -15.49
N GLN A 29 2.49 8.87 -15.01
CA GLN A 29 1.54 8.00 -15.72
C GLN A 29 0.10 8.53 -15.68
N PHE A 30 -0.29 9.15 -14.56
CA PHE A 30 -1.66 9.59 -14.30
C PHE A 30 -1.80 11.12 -14.26
N HIS A 31 -0.80 11.87 -14.75
CA HIS A 31 -0.87 13.32 -14.79
C HIS A 31 -2.08 13.78 -15.62
N PRO A 32 -2.94 14.67 -15.10
CA PRO A 32 -4.17 15.08 -15.79
C PRO A 32 -3.89 15.73 -17.16
N ASP A 33 -2.76 16.45 -17.30
CA ASP A 33 -2.36 17.03 -18.60
C ASP A 33 -2.03 15.98 -19.69
N ARG A 34 -1.71 14.74 -19.30
CA ARG A 34 -1.31 13.67 -20.24
C ARG A 34 -2.33 12.56 -20.34
N ASN A 35 -3.22 12.44 -19.35
CA ASN A 35 -4.24 11.41 -19.28
C ASN A 35 -5.62 12.06 -19.09
N THR A 36 -6.40 12.07 -20.17
CA THR A 36 -7.75 12.65 -20.21
C THR A 36 -8.85 11.66 -19.80
N ALA A 37 -8.48 10.48 -19.32
CA ALA A 37 -9.46 9.51 -18.82
C ALA A 37 -10.23 10.12 -17.64
N PRO A 38 -11.56 9.89 -17.54
CA PRO A 38 -12.37 10.38 -16.43
C PRO A 38 -11.81 9.98 -15.06
N GLU A 39 -11.19 8.80 -14.98
CA GLU A 39 -10.64 8.22 -13.76
C GLU A 39 -9.22 8.71 -13.45
N ALA A 40 -8.57 9.45 -14.34
CA ALA A 40 -7.19 9.91 -14.17
C ALA A 40 -7.06 10.86 -12.97
N THR A 41 -8.02 11.78 -12.81
CA THR A 41 -8.07 12.73 -11.70
C THR A 41 -8.21 12.02 -10.35
N ASP A 42 -9.10 11.04 -10.26
CA ASP A 42 -9.29 10.26 -9.03
C ASP A 42 -8.07 9.41 -8.69
N GLN A 43 -7.48 8.76 -9.70
CA GLN A 43 -6.25 7.99 -9.51
C GLN A 43 -5.09 8.89 -9.08
N PHE A 44 -4.95 10.06 -9.69
CA PHE A 44 -3.92 11.03 -9.32
C PHE A 44 -4.08 11.50 -7.88
N ARG A 45 -5.32 11.81 -7.47
CA ARG A 45 -5.63 12.15 -6.07
C ARG A 45 -5.24 11.03 -5.11
N ASP A 46 -5.58 9.79 -5.43
CA ASP A 46 -5.22 8.63 -4.61
C ASP A 46 -3.70 8.45 -4.50
N ILE A 47 -2.97 8.66 -5.61
CA ILE A 47 -1.50 8.64 -5.64
C ILE A 47 -0.91 9.73 -4.74
N GLN A 48 -1.48 10.94 -4.76
CA GLN A 48 -1.04 12.04 -3.89
C GLN A 48 -1.29 11.72 -2.42
N GLU A 49 -2.50 11.27 -2.06
CA GLU A 49 -2.87 10.91 -0.69
C GLU A 49 -1.97 9.80 -0.13
N ALA A 50 -1.70 8.78 -0.95
CA ALA A 50 -0.80 7.69 -0.60
C ALA A 50 0.62 8.20 -0.34
N TYR A 51 1.14 9.07 -1.21
CA TYR A 51 2.47 9.65 -1.03
C TYR A 51 2.57 10.54 0.20
N GLU A 52 1.61 11.45 0.42
CA GLU A 52 1.60 12.33 1.60
C GLU A 52 1.60 11.56 2.92
N THR A 53 0.93 10.40 2.94
CA THR A 53 0.87 9.55 4.14
C THR A 53 2.13 8.71 4.30
N LEU A 54 2.61 8.06 3.23
CA LEU A 54 3.73 7.13 3.31
C LEU A 54 5.11 7.79 3.29
N SER A 55 5.22 9.04 2.83
CA SER A 55 6.50 9.77 2.77
C SER A 55 6.90 10.40 4.10
N ASP A 56 5.93 10.65 4.99
CA ASP A 56 6.17 11.11 6.35
C ASP A 56 6.19 9.93 7.33
N ALA A 57 7.25 9.82 8.12
CA ALA A 57 7.43 8.67 9.01
C ALA A 57 6.35 8.56 10.10
N SER A 58 5.88 9.69 10.63
CA SER A 58 4.86 9.72 11.69
C SER A 58 3.48 9.33 11.13
N ARG A 59 3.10 9.91 9.98
CA ARG A 59 1.86 9.57 9.27
C ARG A 59 1.87 8.13 8.80
N ARG A 60 3.00 7.64 8.28
CA ARG A 60 3.17 6.24 7.87
C ARG A 60 2.99 5.30 9.05
N HIS A 61 3.60 5.60 10.20
CA HIS A 61 3.44 4.78 11.41
C HIS A 61 1.99 4.73 11.89
N ALA A 62 1.30 5.88 11.96
CA ALA A 62 -0.10 5.94 12.34
C ALA A 62 -1.01 5.20 11.33
N TYR A 63 -0.70 5.35 10.03
CA TYR A 63 -1.36 4.61 8.96
C TYR A 63 -1.14 3.11 9.11
N ASP A 64 0.09 2.65 9.32
CA ASP A 64 0.45 1.24 9.45
C ASP A 64 -0.20 0.61 10.69
N GLU A 65 -0.27 1.33 11.80
CA GLU A 65 -0.96 0.85 13.02
C GLU A 65 -2.47 0.69 12.77
N ASN A 66 -3.10 1.68 12.12
CA ASN A 66 -4.52 1.60 11.76
C ASN A 66 -4.76 0.53 10.69
N ARG A 67 -3.87 0.43 9.70
CA ARG A 67 -3.88 -0.59 8.64
C ARG A 67 -3.74 -1.97 9.23
N ARG A 68 -2.87 -2.18 10.21
CA ARG A 68 -2.69 -3.47 10.91
C ARG A 68 -3.94 -3.85 11.71
N ARG A 69 -4.60 -2.88 12.36
CA ARG A 69 -5.87 -3.12 13.06
C ARG A 69 -7.01 -3.47 12.10
N ASN A 70 -7.08 -2.84 10.93
CA ASN A 70 -8.12 -3.09 9.94
C ASN A 70 -7.83 -4.27 8.99
N LEU A 71 -6.56 -4.59 8.68
CA LEU A 71 -6.19 -5.70 7.77
C LEU A 71 -6.24 -7.08 8.42
N LEU A 72 -6.59 -7.17 9.71
CA LEU A 72 -7.13 -8.41 10.28
C LEU A 72 -8.46 -8.85 9.58
N ASP A 73 -9.03 -8.01 8.71
CA ASP A 73 -10.20 -8.32 7.87
C ASP A 73 -9.93 -9.21 6.64
N LYS A 74 -8.73 -9.81 6.49
CA LYS A 74 -8.49 -10.93 5.54
C LYS A 74 -8.28 -12.26 6.26
N PRO A 75 -9.31 -12.77 6.97
CA PRO A 75 -9.17 -13.90 7.89
C PRO A 75 -8.67 -15.18 7.22
N LEU A 76 -8.98 -15.42 5.94
CA LEU A 76 -8.60 -16.66 5.24
C LEU A 76 -7.13 -16.70 4.81
N GLU A 77 -6.54 -15.57 4.39
CA GLU A 77 -5.12 -15.53 4.05
C GLU A 77 -4.26 -15.62 5.31
N THR A 78 -4.62 -14.87 6.35
CA THR A 78 -3.97 -14.94 7.66
C THR A 78 -4.10 -16.33 8.28
N ALA A 79 -5.28 -16.96 8.21
CA ALA A 79 -5.45 -18.34 8.64
C ALA A 79 -4.59 -19.29 7.81
N ARG A 80 -4.55 -19.16 6.49
CA ARG A 80 -3.74 -20.02 5.62
C ARG A 80 -2.25 -19.92 5.96
N GLU A 81 -1.76 -18.72 6.26
CA GLU A 81 -0.36 -18.48 6.61
C GLU A 81 -0.01 -19.02 8.01
N ILE A 82 -0.88 -18.82 8.99
CA ILE A 82 -0.75 -19.40 10.34
C ILE A 82 -0.79 -20.94 10.29
N TRP A 83 -1.72 -21.51 9.53
CA TRP A 83 -1.83 -22.96 9.34
C TRP A 83 -0.60 -23.53 8.64
N LYS A 84 -0.06 -22.83 7.64
CA LYS A 84 1.19 -23.23 6.98
C LYS A 84 2.35 -23.30 7.96
N HIS A 85 2.53 -22.28 8.81
CA HIS A 85 3.59 -22.27 9.82
C HIS A 85 3.41 -23.32 10.93
N TYR A 86 2.16 -23.63 11.30
CA TYR A 86 1.86 -24.73 12.23
C TYR A 86 2.20 -26.10 11.61
N LEU A 87 1.87 -26.31 10.34
CA LEU A 87 2.17 -27.57 9.62
C LEU A 87 3.66 -27.79 9.40
N GLU A 88 4.41 -26.73 9.08
CA GLU A 88 5.87 -26.79 8.85
C GLU A 88 6.68 -26.93 10.15
N GLY A 89 6.11 -26.55 11.30
CA GLY A 89 6.78 -26.60 12.61
C GLY A 89 6.40 -27.80 13.50
N VAL A 90 5.35 -28.56 13.16
CA VAL A 90 4.78 -29.63 14.02
C VAL A 90 4.74 -31.01 13.34
N LEU A 91 5.07 -31.13 12.05
CA LEU A 91 5.34 -32.43 11.41
C LEU A 91 6.85 -32.66 11.30
N PRO A 92 7.38 -33.83 11.73
CA PRO A 92 8.79 -34.19 11.56
C PRO A 92 9.18 -34.40 10.10
#